data_AF-Q7XYF3-F1
#
_entry.id   AF-Q7XYF3-F1
#
_cell.length_a   1.000
_cell.length_b   1.000
_cell.length_c   1.000
_cell.angle_alpha   90.00
_cell.angle_beta   90.00
_cell.angle_gamma   90.00
#
_symmetry.space_group_name_H-M   'P 1'
#
loop_
_entity.id
_entity.type
_entity.pdbx_description
1 polymer ?
#
loop_
_entity_poly.entity_id
_entity_poly.type
_entity_poly.pdbx_seq_one_letter_code
_entity_poly.pdbx_strand_id
1 'polypeptide(L)'
;MAKVIAIILVATMVTAALVPIECATVIDKELERKAKEALDAVIASAPPEKKSETTDAAVNLMAMSFICIGWAKKAGNEEEVVARINDFKKAADQVLAAAPAHKYKVMEETFKAVPCAL
;
A
#
# COMPACT_ATOMS: atom_id res chain seq x y z
N MET A 1 12.34 22.35 -48.69
CA MET A 1 11.63 22.59 -47.41
C MET A 1 10.20 22.08 -47.54
N ALA A 2 9.88 20.92 -46.97
CA ALA A 2 8.54 20.55 -46.53
C ALA A 2 8.69 19.32 -45.61
N LYS A 3 8.44 19.51 -44.32
CA LYS A 3 8.37 18.45 -43.30
C LYS A 3 7.07 17.69 -43.52
N VAL A 4 7.14 16.38 -43.80
CA VAL A 4 5.97 15.50 -43.66
C VAL A 4 6.34 14.47 -42.60
N ILE A 5 5.89 14.76 -41.38
CA ILE A 5 6.00 13.91 -40.22
C ILE A 5 5.10 12.70 -40.47
N ALA A 6 5.70 11.53 -40.67
CA ALA A 6 4.98 10.27 -40.69
C ALA A 6 4.51 9.96 -39.26
N ILE A 7 3.23 10.21 -39.00
CA ILE A 7 2.55 9.85 -37.76
C ILE A 7 2.37 8.32 -37.78
N ILE A 8 3.13 7.60 -36.95
CA ILE A 8 2.94 6.16 -36.74
C ILE A 8 1.79 5.99 -35.76
N LEU A 9 0.62 5.62 -36.28
CA LEU A 9 -0.53 5.17 -35.52
C LEU A 9 -0.28 3.70 -35.12
N VAL A 10 0.25 3.46 -33.93
CA VAL A 10 0.33 2.10 -33.37
C VAL A 10 -0.99 1.82 -32.66
N ALA A 11 -1.89 1.12 -33.35
CA ALA A 11 -3.05 0.50 -32.73
C ALA A 11 -2.59 -0.76 -31.96
N THR A 12 -2.37 -0.65 -30.66
CA THR A 12 -2.17 -1.82 -29.81
C THR A 12 -3.52 -2.46 -29.51
N MET A 13 -3.72 -3.67 -30.05
CA MET A 13 -4.83 -4.54 -29.73
C MET A 13 -4.89 -4.80 -28.22
N VAL A 14 -6.05 -4.55 -27.61
CA VAL A 14 -6.34 -4.93 -26.23
C VAL A 14 -6.55 -6.45 -26.21
N THR A 15 -5.50 -7.20 -25.91
CA THR A 15 -5.61 -8.59 -25.49
C THR A 15 -5.72 -8.62 -23.97
N ALA A 16 -6.82 -9.22 -23.49
CA ALA A 16 -7.02 -9.58 -22.10
C ALA A 16 -5.96 -10.62 -21.69
N ALA A 17 -4.84 -10.15 -21.17
CA ALA A 17 -3.94 -10.95 -20.36
C ALA A 17 -4.09 -10.45 -18.92
N LEU A 18 -4.36 -11.42 -18.04
CA LEU A 18 -4.26 -11.33 -16.59
C LEU A 18 -3.26 -10.25 -16.20
N VAL A 19 -3.72 -9.23 -15.46
CA VAL A 19 -2.88 -8.18 -14.88
C VAL A 19 -1.61 -8.85 -14.37
N PRO A 20 -0.45 -8.66 -15.02
CA PRO A 20 0.77 -9.15 -14.43
C PRO A 20 0.86 -8.42 -13.09
N ILE A 21 0.98 -9.23 -12.04
CA ILE A 21 1.37 -8.79 -10.70
C ILE A 21 2.80 -8.25 -10.84
N GLU A 22 2.96 -7.13 -11.52
CA GLU A 22 4.12 -6.26 -11.34
C GLU A 22 3.87 -5.46 -10.06
N CYS A 23 3.66 -6.18 -8.95
CA CYS A 23 3.84 -5.62 -7.60
C CYS A 23 5.32 -5.32 -7.34
N ALA A 24 6.23 -5.60 -8.28
CA ALA A 24 7.63 -5.15 -8.25
C ALA A 24 7.75 -3.70 -8.75
N THR A 25 6.92 -2.82 -8.20
CA THR A 25 7.28 -1.41 -8.14
C THR A 25 8.24 -1.28 -6.96
N VAL A 26 9.30 -0.47 -7.06
CA VAL A 26 10.17 -0.18 -5.92
C VAL A 26 9.32 0.52 -4.87
N ILE A 27 8.68 -0.27 -4.01
CA ILE A 27 8.03 0.23 -2.81
C ILE A 27 9.16 0.70 -1.92
N ASP A 28 8.96 1.86 -1.31
CA ASP A 28 9.93 2.45 -0.42
C ASP A 28 10.33 1.42 0.67
N LYS A 29 11.63 1.06 0.70
CA LYS A 29 12.17 0.02 1.58
C LYS A 29 11.93 0.33 3.06
N GLU A 30 11.89 1.61 3.41
CA GLU A 30 11.65 2.03 4.79
C GLU A 30 10.17 1.85 5.16
N LEU A 31 9.24 2.13 4.24
CA LEU A 31 7.84 1.77 4.43
C LEU A 31 7.67 0.27 4.59
N GLU A 32 8.28 -0.55 3.73
CA GLU A 32 8.19 -2.01 3.81
C GLU A 32 8.64 -2.52 5.18
N ARG A 33 9.81 -2.04 5.65
CA ARG A 33 10.36 -2.37 6.97
C ARG A 33 9.40 -1.99 8.09
N LYS A 34 8.93 -0.73 8.11
CA LYS A 34 8.03 -0.24 9.17
C LYS A 34 6.67 -0.94 9.17
N ALA A 35 6.09 -1.18 8.00
CA ALA A 35 4.82 -1.89 7.87
C ALA A 35 4.94 -3.32 8.39
N LYS A 36 6.03 -4.03 8.06
CA LYS A 36 6.31 -5.35 8.60
C LYS A 36 6.46 -5.34 10.12
N GLU A 37 7.24 -4.42 10.67
CA GLU A 37 7.43 -4.31 12.13
C GLU A 37 6.12 -4.01 12.85
N ALA A 38 5.30 -3.11 12.30
CA ALA A 38 3.98 -2.79 12.84
C ALA A 38 3.05 -4.02 12.83
N LEU A 39 3.02 -4.78 11.72
CA LEU A 39 2.24 -6.00 11.61
C LEU A 39 2.70 -7.07 12.61
N ASP A 40 3.99 -7.33 12.69
CA ASP A 40 4.57 -8.31 13.63
C ASP A 40 4.23 -7.91 15.08
N ALA A 41 4.30 -6.62 15.42
CA ALA A 41 3.95 -6.11 16.75
C ALA A 41 2.45 -6.25 17.07
N VAL A 42 1.57 -6.07 16.09
CA VAL A 42 0.12 -6.30 16.22
C VAL A 42 -0.16 -7.78 16.49
N ILE A 43 0.42 -8.69 15.71
CA ILE A 43 0.25 -10.14 15.86
C ILE A 43 0.80 -10.62 17.22
N ALA A 44 1.92 -10.07 17.65
CA ALA A 44 2.52 -10.37 18.95
C ALA A 44 1.64 -9.91 20.12
N SER A 45 0.90 -8.80 19.95
CA SER A 45 0.05 -8.21 21.00
C SER A 45 -1.39 -8.73 20.99
N ALA A 46 -1.77 -9.54 20.01
CA ALA A 46 -3.12 -10.07 19.90
C ALA A 46 -3.45 -11.04 21.04
N PRO A 47 -4.62 -10.93 21.70
CA PRO A 47 -5.09 -11.90 22.69
C PRO A 47 -5.15 -13.31 22.08
N PRO A 48 -4.78 -14.38 22.82
CA PRO A 48 -4.77 -15.74 22.29
C PRO A 48 -6.09 -16.15 21.63
N GLU A 49 -7.21 -15.76 22.24
CA GLU A 49 -8.56 -16.10 21.78
C GLU A 49 -8.94 -15.41 20.46
N LYS A 50 -8.27 -14.31 20.12
CA LYS A 50 -8.53 -13.50 18.90
C LYS A 50 -7.36 -13.47 17.93
N LYS A 51 -6.34 -14.29 18.14
CA LYS A 51 -5.06 -14.16 17.43
C LYS A 51 -5.20 -14.37 15.92
N SER A 52 -5.97 -15.38 15.50
CA SER A 52 -6.21 -15.63 14.07
C SER A 52 -6.93 -14.47 13.41
N GLU A 53 -8.08 -14.06 13.96
CA GLU A 53 -8.89 -12.95 13.42
C GLU A 53 -8.08 -11.63 13.35
N THR A 54 -7.35 -11.31 14.41
CA THR A 54 -6.50 -10.11 14.46
C THR A 54 -5.39 -10.17 13.42
N THR A 55 -4.79 -11.34 13.21
CA THR A 55 -3.74 -11.54 12.20
C THR A 55 -4.30 -11.33 10.80
N ASP A 56 -5.41 -11.98 10.46
CA ASP A 56 -6.02 -11.88 9.13
C ASP A 56 -6.44 -10.43 8.83
N ALA A 57 -7.06 -9.75 9.79
CA ALA A 57 -7.46 -8.36 9.62
C ALA A 57 -6.26 -7.40 9.48
N ALA A 58 -5.20 -7.59 10.28
CA ALA A 58 -3.99 -6.79 10.20
C ALA A 58 -3.24 -7.00 8.86
N VAL A 59 -3.17 -8.24 8.37
CA VAL A 59 -2.60 -8.56 7.06
C VAL A 59 -3.40 -7.88 5.95
N ASN A 60 -4.73 -7.89 6.02
CA ASN A 60 -5.59 -7.22 5.03
C ASN A 60 -5.38 -5.70 5.01
N LEU A 61 -5.27 -5.06 6.19
CA LEU A 61 -4.95 -3.63 6.27
C LEU A 61 -3.58 -3.32 5.65
N MET A 62 -2.58 -4.15 5.90
CA MET A 62 -1.25 -3.99 5.31
C MET A 62 -1.30 -4.17 3.78
N ALA A 63 -1.95 -5.22 3.28
CA ALA A 63 -2.10 -5.46 1.85
C ALA A 63 -2.80 -4.28 1.15
N MET A 64 -3.84 -3.73 1.75
CA MET A 64 -4.54 -2.57 1.19
C MET A 64 -3.69 -1.32 1.10
N SER A 65 -2.77 -1.09 2.05
CA SER A 65 -1.84 0.06 1.99
C SER A 65 -0.95 0.03 0.75
N PHE A 66 -0.40 -1.14 0.41
CA PHE A 66 0.45 -1.30 -0.77
C PHE A 66 -0.34 -1.22 -2.08
N ILE A 67 -1.55 -1.79 -2.11
CA ILE A 67 -2.48 -1.64 -3.25
C ILE A 67 -2.79 -0.16 -3.48
N CYS A 68 -3.01 0.59 -2.40
CA CYS A 68 -3.30 2.00 -2.49
C CYS A 68 -2.19 2.80 -3.15
N ILE A 69 -0.94 2.55 -2.77
CA ILE A 69 0.23 3.17 -3.40
C ILE A 69 0.32 2.73 -4.88
N GLY A 70 0.06 1.45 -5.16
CA GLY A 70 0.03 0.91 -6.51
C GLY A 70 -0.98 1.61 -7.43
N TRP A 71 -2.16 1.98 -6.93
CA TRP A 71 -3.16 2.72 -7.71
C TRP A 71 -2.70 4.14 -8.07
N ALA A 72 -2.14 4.90 -7.11
CA ALA A 72 -1.58 6.23 -7.40
C ALA A 72 -0.46 6.13 -8.44
N LYS A 73 0.40 5.11 -8.32
CA LYS A 73 1.48 4.87 -9.28
C LYS A 73 0.94 4.55 -10.68
N LYS A 74 -0.08 3.69 -10.77
CA LYS A 74 -0.72 3.34 -12.06
C LYS A 74 -1.39 4.55 -12.70
N ALA A 75 -1.93 5.46 -11.90
CA ALA A 75 -2.50 6.72 -12.37
C ALA A 75 -1.45 7.77 -12.78
N GLY A 76 -0.15 7.52 -12.54
CA GLY A 76 0.92 8.46 -12.81
C GLY A 76 0.96 9.65 -11.83
N ASN A 77 0.31 9.54 -10.67
CA ASN A 77 0.27 10.59 -9.66
C ASN A 77 1.43 10.46 -8.67
N GLU A 78 2.62 10.93 -9.07
CA GLU A 78 3.85 10.79 -8.27
C GLU A 78 3.77 11.51 -6.92
N GLU A 79 3.12 12.68 -6.85
CA GLU A 79 2.91 13.42 -5.60
C GLU A 79 2.09 12.59 -4.61
N GLU A 80 1.02 11.96 -5.09
CA GLU A 80 0.16 11.11 -4.26
C GLU A 80 0.85 9.80 -3.85
N VAL A 81 1.72 9.24 -4.68
CA VAL A 81 2.58 8.11 -4.29
C VAL A 81 3.45 8.49 -3.10
N VAL A 82 4.15 9.63 -3.18
CA VAL A 82 5.03 10.10 -2.10
C VAL A 82 4.21 10.42 -0.84
N ALA A 83 3.07 11.09 -0.98
CA ALA A 83 2.18 11.42 0.13
C ALA A 83 1.70 10.15 0.85
N ARG A 84 1.15 9.17 0.12
CA ARG A 84 0.66 7.90 0.69
C ARG A 84 1.78 7.11 1.37
N ILE A 85 2.98 7.06 0.78
CA ILE A 85 4.14 6.40 1.41
C ILE A 85 4.46 7.04 2.76
N ASN A 86 4.49 8.37 2.84
CA ASN A 86 4.78 9.09 4.08
C ASN A 86 3.68 8.91 5.13
N ASP A 87 2.42 8.94 4.72
CA ASP A 87 1.28 8.73 5.61
C ASP A 87 1.26 7.31 6.19
N PHE A 88 1.52 6.28 5.37
CA PHE A 88 1.62 4.91 5.88
C PHE A 88 2.84 4.68 6.77
N LYS A 89 3.99 5.34 6.51
CA LYS A 89 5.14 5.33 7.44
C LYS A 89 4.75 5.91 8.80
N LYS A 90 4.05 7.04 8.80
CA LYS A 90 3.57 7.70 10.03
C LYS A 90 2.55 6.82 10.77
N ALA A 91 1.63 6.19 10.05
CA ALA A 91 0.68 5.24 10.62
C ALA A 91 1.41 4.06 11.28
N ALA A 92 2.42 3.47 10.61
CA ALA A 92 3.23 2.39 11.19
C ALA A 92 3.97 2.84 12.46
N ASP A 93 4.53 4.05 12.49
CA ASP A 93 5.15 4.61 13.71
C ASP A 93 4.15 4.74 14.86
N GLN A 94 2.91 5.16 14.57
CA GLN A 94 1.84 5.24 15.56
C GLN A 94 1.47 3.87 16.13
N VAL A 95 1.41 2.83 15.29
CA VAL A 95 1.18 1.44 15.73
C VAL A 95 2.30 0.96 16.64
N LEU A 96 3.55 1.23 16.29
CA LEU A 96 4.72 0.84 17.08
C LEU A 96 4.75 1.56 18.43
N ALA A 97 4.37 2.84 18.48
CA ALA A 97 4.29 3.62 19.71
C ALA A 97 3.10 3.27 20.62
N ALA A 98 2.03 2.66 20.08
CA ALA A 98 0.84 2.33 20.85
C ALA A 98 1.09 1.25 21.92
N ALA A 99 0.35 1.29 23.03
CA ALA A 99 0.36 0.21 24.02
C ALA A 99 -0.10 -1.12 23.40
N PRO A 100 0.40 -2.30 23.86
CA PRO A 100 0.12 -3.59 23.23
C PRO A 100 -1.36 -3.85 22.92
N ALA A 101 -2.24 -3.65 23.91
CA ALA A 101 -3.68 -3.85 23.76
C ALA A 101 -4.37 -2.92 22.75
N HIS A 102 -3.71 -1.84 22.33
CA HIS A 102 -4.25 -0.84 21.41
C HIS A 102 -3.63 -0.91 20.01
N LYS A 103 -2.57 -1.70 19.79
CA LYS A 103 -1.84 -1.71 18.50
C LYS A 103 -2.74 -2.02 17.31
N TYR A 104 -3.60 -3.03 17.41
CA TYR A 104 -4.53 -3.38 16.33
C TYR A 104 -5.51 -2.25 16.03
N LYS A 105 -6.13 -1.66 17.07
CA LYS A 105 -7.05 -0.54 16.90
C LYS A 105 -6.37 0.66 16.24
N VAL A 106 -5.16 1.00 16.68
CA VAL A 106 -4.38 2.09 16.07
C VAL A 106 -4.05 1.78 14.62
N MET A 107 -3.68 0.53 14.28
CA MET A 107 -3.43 0.13 12.89
C MET A 107 -4.69 0.31 12.04
N GLU A 108 -5.83 -0.17 12.53
CA GLU A 108 -7.11 -0.04 11.85
C GLU A 108 -7.47 1.43 11.58
N GLU A 109 -7.43 2.28 12.60
CA GLU A 109 -7.81 3.69 12.49
C GLU A 109 -6.85 4.46 11.57
N THR A 110 -5.54 4.27 11.75
CA THR A 110 -4.53 5.05 11.02
C THR A 110 -4.36 4.61 9.57
N PHE A 111 -4.45 3.30 9.29
CA PHE A 111 -4.36 2.81 7.91
C PHE A 111 -5.61 3.15 7.10
N LYS A 112 -6.81 3.06 7.72
CA LYS A 112 -8.08 3.46 7.04
C LYS A 112 -8.20 4.97 6.83
N ALA A 113 -7.49 5.78 7.61
CA ALA A 113 -7.49 7.23 7.46
C ALA A 113 -6.70 7.72 6.24
N VAL A 114 -5.80 6.90 5.69
CA VAL A 114 -5.05 7.26 4.48
C VAL A 114 -5.98 7.19 3.26
N PRO A 115 -6.21 8.31 2.55
CA PRO A 115 -7.13 8.33 1.41
C PRO A 115 -6.67 7.38 0.31
N CYS A 116 -7.59 6.53 -0.13
CA CYS A 116 -7.38 5.60 -1.22
C CYS A 116 -8.43 5.82 -2.31
N ALA A 117 -8.05 6.54 -3.37
CA ALA A 117 -8.91 6.73 -4.53
C ALA A 117 -8.93 5.46 -5.39
N LEU A 118 -10.13 4.99 -5.72
CA LEU A 118 -10.41 4.03 -6.80
C LEU A 118 -10.60 4.78 -8.13
#